data_AF-A0A4Q2YLK2-F1
#
_entry.id   AF-A0A4Q2YLK2-F1
#
_cell.length_a   1.000
_cell.length_b   1.000
_cell.length_c   1.000
_cell.angle_alpha   90.00
_cell.angle_beta   90.00
_cell.angle_gamma   90.00
#
_symmetry.space_group_name_H-M   'P 1'
#
loop_
_entity.id
_entity.type
_entity.pdbx_description
1 polymer ?
#
loop_
_entity_poly.entity_id
_entity_poly.type
_entity_poly.pdbx_seq_one_letter_code
_entity_poly.pdbx_strand_id
1 'polypeptide(L)'
;MNPDHTWLKIERFLENRTLIPIIGPGAITMGTEDRPLYPWLVGEMADRLGLTETPFSLHHLVCECMGKGMQIEDICLKLDVLFGKECPEPGRVLQRLASVVQCRRFFTLGFDPLFERALGSVRNFGKSKVVPWEFSLDLQSADLPETVADQTTLGYLFGKVSANSGFHLWDADAVEFICELQRQLPALNTLGRTLAESNLLFIGVHGSDWLVRFLLRTLRQKPFSVATKRALFIADATDSLKDDAVIFYDSLRRDVAVLPMDPVRFAGTFCDLAASLEPPLDPGRIPGVDVTVPLMEPTAPDGSIFISYAHSDAAAAIKLVERLRAGGCLVWLDDDRLVCGDNFENNLEDAVKRHCGFFISVISETTEKRGEAYFHKERRWAAERSASFAETRPFYFPIVIDGTSSPLRNEPRVFSKIDFERAPGGAASDAFCERLAELQRKLFTPRTTP
;
A
#
# COMPACT_ATOMS: atom_id res chain seq x y z
N MET A 1 0.41 34.21 -11.75
CA MET A 1 -1.03 33.88 -11.59
C MET A 1 -1.45 34.25 -10.16
N ASN A 2 -2.70 34.69 -9.88
CA ASN A 2 -3.14 34.93 -8.49
C ASN A 2 -3.28 33.56 -7.77
N PRO A 3 -2.58 33.31 -6.65
CA PRO A 3 -2.67 32.07 -5.89
C PRO A 3 -4.11 31.64 -5.58
N ASP A 4 -5.00 32.59 -5.30
CA ASP A 4 -6.41 32.33 -5.00
C ASP A 4 -7.16 31.71 -6.19
N HIS A 5 -6.82 32.16 -7.41
CA HIS A 5 -7.41 31.61 -8.63
C HIS A 5 -6.90 30.20 -8.93
N THR A 6 -5.65 29.90 -8.57
CA THR A 6 -5.07 28.56 -8.70
C THR A 6 -5.75 27.58 -7.75
N TRP A 7 -5.92 27.96 -6.49
CA TRP A 7 -6.65 27.14 -5.50
C TRP A 7 -8.10 26.91 -5.89
N LEU A 8 -8.80 27.92 -6.41
CA LEU A 8 -10.16 27.75 -6.94
C LEU A 8 -10.22 26.72 -8.08
N LYS A 9 -9.21 26.65 -8.95
CA LYS A 9 -9.16 25.59 -9.98
C LYS A 9 -8.94 24.21 -9.37
N ILE A 10 -8.03 24.08 -8.41
CA ILE A 10 -7.76 22.82 -7.71
C ILE A 10 -9.04 22.31 -7.04
N GLU A 11 -9.74 23.17 -6.30
CA GLU A 11 -11.04 22.88 -5.68
C GLU A 11 -12.05 22.34 -6.71
N ARG A 12 -12.24 23.06 -7.83
CA ARG A 12 -13.16 22.64 -8.90
C ARG A 12 -12.75 21.31 -9.53
N PHE A 13 -11.46 21.01 -9.64
CA PHE A 13 -11.00 19.73 -10.19
C PHE A 13 -11.14 18.57 -9.20
N LEU A 14 -11.03 18.84 -7.90
CA LEU A 14 -11.34 17.88 -6.83
C LEU A 14 -12.83 17.56 -6.80
N GLU A 15 -13.71 18.56 -6.80
CA GLU A 15 -15.17 18.38 -6.85
C GLU A 15 -15.58 17.48 -8.03
N ASN A 16 -14.97 17.72 -9.20
CA ASN A 16 -15.24 16.97 -10.43
C ASN A 16 -14.46 15.65 -10.54
N ARG A 17 -13.60 15.30 -9.57
CA ARG A 17 -12.74 14.10 -9.56
C ARG A 17 -11.87 13.94 -10.82
N THR A 18 -11.38 15.07 -11.34
CA THR A 18 -10.54 15.13 -12.57
C THR A 18 -9.07 15.42 -12.30
N LEU A 19 -8.72 15.61 -11.03
CA LEU A 19 -7.36 15.90 -10.59
C LEU A 19 -6.63 14.60 -10.22
N ILE A 20 -5.43 14.42 -10.78
CA ILE A 20 -4.54 13.30 -10.47
C ILE A 20 -3.28 13.85 -9.78
N PRO A 21 -3.06 13.52 -8.50
CA PRO A 21 -1.84 13.88 -7.81
C PRO A 21 -0.65 13.01 -8.25
N ILE A 22 0.50 13.65 -8.43
CA ILE A 22 1.79 13.05 -8.72
C ILE A 22 2.72 13.44 -7.57
N ILE A 23 3.04 12.47 -6.72
CA ILE A 23 3.80 12.67 -5.49
C ILE A 23 5.29 12.51 -5.81
N GLY A 24 6.06 13.57 -5.62
CA GLY A 24 7.50 13.55 -5.77
C GLY A 24 8.24 13.28 -4.46
N PRO A 25 9.55 12.97 -4.51
CA PRO A 25 10.38 12.68 -3.34
C PRO A 25 10.30 13.71 -2.20
N GLY A 26 10.06 14.99 -2.53
CA GLY A 26 9.96 16.08 -1.57
C GLY A 26 8.69 16.09 -0.73
N ALA A 27 7.66 15.36 -1.15
CA ALA A 27 6.43 15.20 -0.40
C ALA A 27 6.39 13.89 0.41
N ILE A 28 7.41 13.02 0.27
CA ILE A 28 7.47 11.74 0.96
C ILE A 28 8.03 11.92 2.37
N THR A 29 7.16 11.75 3.36
CA THR A 29 7.49 11.89 4.79
C THR A 29 7.34 10.56 5.53
N MET A 30 8.07 10.41 6.63
CA MET A 30 8.09 9.23 7.49
C MET A 30 7.86 9.59 8.97
N GLY A 31 7.27 8.65 9.70
CA GLY A 31 7.02 8.74 11.14
C GLY A 31 6.02 9.82 11.56
N THR A 32 5.73 9.89 12.85
CA THR A 32 4.68 10.79 13.39
C THR A 32 5.00 12.28 13.28
N GLU A 33 6.27 12.62 13.06
CA GLU A 33 6.76 14.01 12.93
C GLU A 33 6.89 14.47 11.47
N ASP A 34 6.46 13.65 10.50
CA ASP A 34 6.56 13.97 9.07
C ASP A 34 7.99 14.32 8.62
N ARG A 35 8.98 13.57 9.12
CA ARG A 35 10.38 13.76 8.72
C ARG A 35 10.54 13.42 7.23
N PRO A 36 11.27 14.21 6.41
CA PRO A 36 11.50 13.86 5.00
C PRO A 36 12.26 12.54 4.83
N LEU A 37 11.74 11.63 4.00
CA LEU A 37 12.32 10.29 3.80
C LEU A 37 13.69 10.35 3.11
N TYR A 38 13.80 11.04 1.98
CA TYR A 38 14.99 10.99 1.12
C TYR A 38 16.26 11.53 1.80
N PRO A 39 16.22 12.66 2.53
CA PRO A 39 17.36 13.09 3.34
C PRO A 39 17.76 12.07 4.43
N TRP A 40 16.78 11.40 5.05
CA TRP A 40 17.06 10.34 6.03
C TRP A 40 17.72 9.13 5.36
N LEU A 41 17.21 8.68 4.20
CA LEU A 41 17.81 7.59 3.43
C LEU A 41 19.27 7.87 3.06
N VAL A 42 19.57 9.09 2.61
CA VAL A 42 20.94 9.49 2.27
C VAL A 42 21.86 9.37 3.48
N GLY A 43 21.42 9.82 4.66
CA GLY A 43 22.18 9.69 5.91
C GLY A 43 22.43 8.23 6.29
N GLU A 44 21.38 7.42 6.37
CA GLU A 44 21.49 6.00 6.72
C GLU A 44 22.38 5.21 5.73
N MET A 45 22.23 5.49 4.44
CA MET A 45 23.04 4.84 3.41
C MET A 45 24.49 5.30 3.50
N ALA A 46 24.77 6.58 3.75
CA ALA A 46 26.14 7.08 3.91
C ALA A 46 26.86 6.36 5.06
N ASP A 47 26.19 6.20 6.20
CA ASP A 47 26.73 5.50 7.37
C ASP A 47 26.99 4.02 7.06
N ARG A 48 26.02 3.33 6.45
CA ARG A 48 26.13 1.91 6.08
C ARG A 48 27.15 1.63 4.99
N LEU A 49 27.42 2.62 4.13
CA LEU A 49 28.41 2.55 3.06
C LEU A 49 29.79 3.03 3.51
N GLY A 50 29.94 3.52 4.75
CA GLY A 50 31.21 4.01 5.28
C GLY A 50 31.72 5.24 4.54
N LEU A 51 30.82 6.16 4.17
CA LEU A 51 31.19 7.44 3.58
C LEU A 51 31.70 8.39 4.67
N THR A 52 32.75 9.15 4.36
CA THR A 52 33.42 10.07 5.31
C THR A 52 32.66 11.38 5.46
N GLU A 53 31.98 11.81 4.40
CA GLU A 53 31.12 12.98 4.38
C GLU A 53 29.70 12.51 4.03
N THR A 54 28.69 13.08 4.69
CA THR A 54 27.29 12.76 4.39
C THR A 54 26.88 13.46 3.10
N PRO A 55 26.49 12.72 2.04
CA PRO A 55 26.00 13.33 0.83
C PRO A 55 24.72 14.13 1.09
N PHE A 56 24.41 15.08 0.21
CA PHE A 56 23.20 15.91 0.32
C PHE A 56 22.05 15.41 -0.56
N SER A 57 22.28 14.39 -1.39
CA SER A 57 21.28 13.76 -2.27
C SER A 57 21.66 12.32 -2.60
N LEU A 58 20.70 11.54 -3.11
CA LEU A 58 20.98 10.19 -3.62
C LEU A 58 21.92 10.22 -4.83
N HIS A 59 21.80 11.21 -5.72
CA HIS A 59 22.75 11.40 -6.81
C HIS A 59 24.19 11.57 -6.31
N HIS A 60 24.40 12.46 -5.34
CA HIS A 60 25.73 12.66 -4.75
C HIS A 60 26.22 11.37 -4.08
N LEU A 61 25.35 10.67 -3.36
CA LEU A 61 25.68 9.39 -2.73
C LEU A 61 26.15 8.34 -3.75
N VAL A 62 25.44 8.17 -4.87
CA VAL A 62 25.83 7.22 -5.92
C VAL A 62 27.16 7.62 -6.54
N CYS A 63 27.35 8.89 -6.88
CA CYS A 63 28.61 9.40 -7.44
C CYS A 63 29.81 9.11 -6.53
N GLU A 64 29.68 9.36 -5.21
CA GLU A 64 30.71 9.05 -4.22
C GLU A 64 31.00 7.54 -4.14
N CYS A 65 29.96 6.72 -4.19
CA CYS A 65 30.12 5.27 -4.11
C CYS A 65 30.79 4.68 -5.36
N MET A 66 30.41 5.17 -6.55
CA MET A 66 31.05 4.81 -7.81
C MET A 66 32.50 5.29 -7.86
N GLY A 67 32.81 6.48 -7.32
CA GLY A 67 34.17 6.97 -7.16
C GLY A 67 35.06 6.05 -6.31
N LYS A 68 34.46 5.29 -5.38
CA LYS A 68 35.11 4.25 -4.57
C LYS A 68 35.07 2.85 -5.21
N GLY A 69 34.55 2.70 -6.42
CA GLY A 69 34.50 1.45 -7.17
C GLY A 69 33.33 0.52 -6.84
N MET A 70 32.33 0.97 -6.06
CA MET A 70 31.11 0.20 -5.82
C MET A 70 30.25 0.13 -7.08
N GLN A 71 29.55 -0.99 -7.28
CA GLN A 71 28.58 -1.14 -8.36
C GLN A 71 27.20 -0.63 -7.95
N ILE A 72 26.36 -0.27 -8.91
CA ILE A 72 25.01 0.27 -8.64
C ILE A 72 24.14 -0.80 -7.96
N GLU A 73 24.28 -2.06 -8.37
CA GLU A 73 23.54 -3.19 -7.83
C GLU A 73 23.81 -3.40 -6.34
N ASP A 74 25.05 -3.14 -5.89
CA ASP A 74 25.41 -3.20 -4.47
C ASP A 74 24.69 -2.13 -3.65
N ILE A 75 24.48 -0.94 -4.25
CA ILE A 75 23.78 0.18 -3.61
C ILE A 75 22.27 -0.13 -3.56
N CYS A 76 21.69 -0.62 -4.66
CA CYS A 76 20.29 -1.06 -4.73
C CYS A 76 19.99 -2.16 -3.70
N LEU A 77 20.83 -3.19 -3.62
CA LEU A 77 20.69 -4.26 -2.64
C LEU A 77 20.71 -3.74 -1.20
N LYS A 78 21.61 -2.79 -0.88
CA LYS A 78 21.68 -2.20 0.46
C LYS A 78 20.46 -1.34 0.79
N LEU A 79 19.90 -0.62 -0.18
CA LEU A 79 18.65 0.12 -0.03
C LEU A 79 17.46 -0.81 0.20
N ASP A 80 17.33 -1.87 -0.57
CA ASP A 80 16.28 -2.88 -0.42
C ASP A 80 16.32 -3.50 0.99
N VAL A 81 17.51 -3.89 1.45
CA VAL A 81 17.75 -4.39 2.81
C VAL A 81 17.42 -3.33 3.88
N LEU A 82 17.70 -2.05 3.63
CA LEU A 82 17.37 -0.95 4.55
C LEU A 82 15.85 -0.85 4.75
N PHE A 83 15.07 -0.86 3.66
CA PHE A 83 13.61 -0.81 3.75
C PHE A 83 13.01 -2.04 4.43
N GLY A 84 13.60 -3.22 4.21
CA GLY A 84 13.16 -4.45 4.87
C GLY A 84 13.47 -4.49 6.37
N LYS A 85 14.61 -3.92 6.79
CA LYS A 85 15.03 -3.92 8.21
C LYS A 85 14.41 -2.80 9.04
N GLU A 86 14.55 -1.56 8.57
CA GLU A 86 14.09 -0.39 9.34
C GLU A 86 12.58 -0.19 9.18
N CYS A 87 12.01 -0.64 8.06
CA CYS A 87 10.59 -0.56 7.74
C CYS A 87 9.96 0.80 8.12
N PRO A 88 10.44 1.93 7.57
CA PRO A 88 9.95 3.24 7.94
C PRO A 88 8.44 3.35 7.70
N GLU A 89 7.73 3.86 8.71
CA GLU A 89 6.29 4.09 8.66
C GLU A 89 5.97 5.38 7.88
N PRO A 90 4.86 5.40 7.12
CA PRO A 90 4.44 6.60 6.39
C PRO A 90 4.10 7.74 7.35
N GLY A 91 4.51 8.96 6.99
CA GLY A 91 4.18 10.16 7.74
C GLY A 91 2.69 10.50 7.73
N ARG A 92 2.27 11.37 8.66
CA ARG A 92 0.88 11.80 8.78
C ARG A 92 0.40 12.50 7.52
N VAL A 93 1.23 13.30 6.86
CA VAL A 93 0.86 13.97 5.60
C VAL A 93 0.58 12.96 4.49
N LEU A 94 1.35 11.88 4.40
CA LEU A 94 1.06 10.81 3.43
C LEU A 94 -0.24 10.08 3.74
N GLN A 95 -0.52 9.79 5.02
CA GLN A 95 -1.80 9.20 5.44
C GLN A 95 -2.98 10.13 5.11
N ARG A 96 -2.83 11.44 5.31
CA ARG A 96 -3.84 12.43 4.94
C ARG A 96 -4.06 12.48 3.43
N LEU A 97 -3.00 12.51 2.62
CA LEU A 97 -3.10 12.43 1.16
C LEU A 97 -3.80 11.14 0.72
N ALA A 98 -3.48 10.01 1.37
CA ALA A 98 -4.14 8.74 1.13
C ALA A 98 -5.64 8.80 1.47
N SER A 99 -6.09 9.63 2.41
CA SER A 99 -7.51 9.74 2.77
C SER A 99 -8.38 10.56 1.80
N VAL A 100 -7.78 11.21 0.79
CA VAL A 100 -8.47 12.09 -0.19
C VAL A 100 -9.32 11.28 -1.18
N VAL A 101 -10.62 11.14 -0.89
CA VAL A 101 -11.56 10.30 -1.65
C VAL A 101 -11.86 10.76 -3.08
N GLN A 102 -11.64 12.04 -3.35
CA GLN A 102 -11.83 12.65 -4.67
C GLN A 102 -10.83 12.11 -5.69
N CYS A 103 -9.66 11.67 -5.23
CA CYS A 103 -8.60 11.11 -6.06
C CYS A 103 -8.60 9.58 -5.95
N ARG A 104 -8.81 8.88 -7.07
CA ARG A 104 -8.72 7.41 -7.18
C ARG A 104 -7.50 6.92 -7.96
N ARG A 105 -6.76 7.85 -8.58
CA ARG A 105 -5.49 7.58 -9.23
C ARG A 105 -4.45 8.49 -8.64
N PHE A 106 -3.30 7.91 -8.34
CA PHE A 106 -2.11 8.63 -7.92
C PHE A 106 -0.93 8.12 -8.74
N PHE A 107 0.06 8.97 -8.94
CA PHE A 107 1.38 8.55 -9.37
C PHE A 107 2.42 8.97 -8.35
N THR A 108 3.53 8.24 -8.30
CA THR A 108 4.71 8.62 -7.53
C THR A 108 5.93 8.66 -8.46
N LEU A 109 6.81 9.63 -8.22
CA LEU A 109 8.15 9.71 -8.82
C LEU A 109 9.23 9.14 -7.89
N GLY A 110 8.87 8.84 -6.65
CA GLY A 110 9.72 8.14 -5.69
C GLY A 110 9.61 6.63 -5.85
N PHE A 111 10.72 5.92 -5.65
CA PHE A 111 10.79 4.45 -5.68
C PHE A 111 10.32 3.79 -4.38
N ASP A 112 10.16 4.57 -3.32
CA ASP A 112 9.90 4.10 -1.97
C ASP A 112 8.47 3.54 -1.79
N PRO A 113 8.26 2.65 -0.81
CA PRO A 113 6.95 2.06 -0.57
C PRO A 113 6.05 2.90 0.36
N LEU A 114 6.44 4.08 0.84
CA LEU A 114 5.72 4.73 1.94
C LEU A 114 4.33 5.22 1.52
N PHE A 115 4.20 5.78 0.32
CA PHE A 115 2.88 6.22 -0.12
C PHE A 115 1.95 5.04 -0.48
N GLU A 116 2.51 3.93 -0.97
CA GLU A 116 1.77 2.67 -1.15
C GLU A 116 1.27 2.14 0.21
N ARG A 117 2.14 2.10 1.23
CA ARG A 117 1.78 1.71 2.60
C ARG A 117 0.69 2.63 3.19
N ALA A 118 0.82 3.94 2.99
CA ALA A 118 -0.18 4.91 3.43
C ALA A 118 -1.55 4.64 2.77
N LEU A 119 -1.57 4.47 1.44
CA LEU A 119 -2.79 4.12 0.71
C LEU A 119 -3.38 2.79 1.18
N GLY A 120 -2.55 1.76 1.37
CA GLY A 120 -2.98 0.46 1.89
C GLY A 120 -3.66 0.59 3.25
N SER A 121 -2.99 1.26 4.19
CA SER A 121 -3.51 1.45 5.56
C SER A 121 -4.80 2.27 5.65
N VAL A 122 -5.10 3.11 4.65
CA VAL A 122 -6.28 4.00 4.67
C VAL A 122 -7.40 3.49 3.77
N ARG A 123 -7.09 2.74 2.72
CA ARG A 123 -8.06 2.39 1.66
C ARG A 123 -8.31 0.91 1.47
N ASN A 124 -7.49 0.01 2.02
CA ASN A 124 -7.74 -1.44 1.94
C ASN A 124 -8.76 -1.88 3.00
N PHE A 125 -9.99 -1.39 2.89
CA PHE A 125 -11.09 -1.80 3.76
C PHE A 125 -12.32 -2.19 2.93
N GLY A 126 -12.92 -3.34 3.27
CA GLY A 126 -14.11 -3.85 2.61
C GLY A 126 -13.88 -4.19 1.13
N LYS A 127 -14.58 -3.49 0.22
CA LYS A 127 -14.44 -3.67 -1.24
C LYS A 127 -13.35 -2.80 -1.87
N SER A 128 -12.86 -1.78 -1.13
CA SER A 128 -11.87 -0.86 -1.64
C SER A 128 -10.48 -1.51 -1.64
N LYS A 129 -9.76 -1.41 -2.75
CA LYS A 129 -8.43 -2.00 -2.93
C LYS A 129 -7.46 -1.02 -3.57
N VAL A 130 -6.24 -0.99 -3.07
CA VAL A 130 -5.10 -0.31 -3.70
C VAL A 130 -4.42 -1.27 -4.66
N VAL A 131 -4.26 -0.86 -5.91
CA VAL A 131 -3.59 -1.62 -6.96
C VAL A 131 -2.34 -0.86 -7.37
N PRO A 132 -1.13 -1.36 -7.03
CA PRO A 132 0.10 -0.77 -7.53
C PRO A 132 0.27 -1.13 -9.01
N TRP A 133 0.82 -0.19 -9.76
CA TRP A 133 1.27 -0.36 -11.14
C TRP A 133 2.68 0.22 -11.25
N GLU A 134 3.56 -0.45 -11.98
CA GLU A 134 4.96 -0.06 -12.09
C GLU A 134 5.36 0.07 -13.56
N PHE A 135 5.99 1.19 -13.90
CA PHE A 135 6.67 1.37 -15.17
C PHE A 135 8.10 0.82 -15.05
N SER A 136 8.46 -0.09 -15.95
CA SER A 136 9.76 -0.77 -15.99
C SER A 136 10.57 -0.37 -17.23
N LEU A 137 11.89 -0.29 -17.05
CA LEU A 137 12.85 -0.07 -18.13
C LEU A 137 13.15 -1.36 -18.93
N ASP A 138 13.19 -2.51 -18.25
CA ASP A 138 13.72 -3.76 -18.83
C ASP A 138 12.68 -4.55 -19.63
N LEU A 139 11.41 -4.34 -19.33
CA LEU A 139 10.28 -5.06 -19.94
C LEU A 139 9.32 -4.08 -20.60
N GLN A 140 8.64 -4.54 -21.64
CA GLN A 140 7.48 -3.82 -22.16
C GLN A 140 6.44 -3.72 -21.04
N SER A 141 6.25 -2.51 -20.53
CA SER A 141 5.38 -2.29 -19.39
C SER A 141 3.94 -2.64 -19.79
N ALA A 142 3.23 -3.34 -18.90
CA ALA A 142 1.80 -3.50 -19.06
C ALA A 142 1.13 -2.11 -19.01
N ASP A 143 0.10 -1.88 -19.80
CA ASP A 143 -0.63 -0.62 -19.78
C ASP A 143 -1.27 -0.39 -18.40
N LEU A 144 -1.54 0.87 -18.08
CA LEU A 144 -2.18 1.26 -16.83
C LEU A 144 -3.55 0.58 -16.73
N PRO A 145 -3.90 -0.07 -15.60
CA PRO A 145 -5.20 -0.70 -15.45
C PRO A 145 -6.33 0.34 -15.55
N GLU A 146 -7.44 -0.07 -16.16
CA GLU A 146 -8.65 0.75 -16.13
C GLU A 146 -9.13 0.92 -14.69
N THR A 147 -9.68 2.09 -14.36
CA THR A 147 -10.19 2.31 -13.01
C THR A 147 -11.51 1.61 -12.86
N VAL A 148 -11.51 0.58 -12.01
CA VAL A 148 -12.71 -0.11 -11.55
C VAL A 148 -13.31 0.68 -10.38
N ALA A 149 -14.64 0.62 -10.25
CA ALA A 149 -15.32 1.13 -9.07
C ALA A 149 -14.68 0.56 -7.79
N ASP A 150 -14.55 1.40 -6.77
CA ASP A 150 -13.92 1.09 -5.48
C ASP A 150 -12.40 0.80 -5.50
N GLN A 151 -11.72 0.83 -6.65
CA GLN A 151 -10.27 0.67 -6.69
C GLN A 151 -9.52 2.01 -6.65
N THR A 152 -8.36 2.01 -6.01
CA THR A 152 -7.37 3.10 -6.09
C THR A 152 -6.12 2.60 -6.79
N THR A 153 -5.69 3.27 -7.84
CA THR A 153 -4.46 2.90 -8.56
C THR A 153 -3.31 3.81 -8.11
N LEU A 154 -2.17 3.22 -7.73
CA LEU A 154 -0.91 3.94 -7.52
C LEU A 154 0.08 3.53 -8.61
N GLY A 155 0.52 4.48 -9.43
CA GLY A 155 1.52 4.24 -10.47
C GLY A 155 2.93 4.71 -10.09
N TYR A 156 3.90 3.80 -10.07
CA TYR A 156 5.33 4.11 -9.98
C TYR A 156 5.86 4.47 -11.37
N LEU A 157 6.06 5.75 -11.64
CA LEU A 157 6.52 6.21 -12.96
C LEU A 157 8.01 5.94 -13.19
N PHE A 158 8.80 5.93 -12.11
CA PHE A 158 10.25 5.78 -12.15
C PHE A 158 10.73 4.52 -11.40
N GLY A 159 9.97 3.43 -11.52
CA GLY A 159 10.25 2.14 -10.89
C GLY A 159 10.04 2.12 -9.38
N LYS A 160 10.01 0.90 -8.82
CA LYS A 160 9.88 0.65 -7.38
C LYS A 160 11.18 0.03 -6.84
N VAL A 161 11.51 0.33 -5.58
CA VAL A 161 12.70 -0.25 -4.94
C VAL A 161 12.65 -1.77 -4.98
N SER A 162 13.79 -2.36 -5.37
CA SER A 162 14.03 -3.80 -5.33
C SER A 162 15.52 -4.06 -5.18
N ALA A 163 15.90 -5.32 -4.97
CA ALA A 163 17.30 -5.73 -4.95
C ALA A 163 18.02 -5.53 -6.31
N ASN A 164 17.28 -5.34 -7.40
CA ASN A 164 17.83 -5.13 -8.75
C ASN A 164 17.81 -3.65 -9.13
N SER A 165 18.72 -3.26 -10.04
CA SER A 165 18.70 -1.94 -10.68
C SER A 165 17.52 -1.85 -11.65
N GLY A 166 16.44 -1.18 -11.23
CA GLY A 166 15.22 -1.03 -12.04
C GLY A 166 14.35 0.15 -11.63
N PHE A 167 14.91 1.10 -10.88
CA PHE A 167 14.20 2.25 -10.32
C PHE A 167 15.13 3.46 -10.27
N HIS A 168 14.56 4.66 -10.16
CA HIS A 168 15.31 5.92 -10.19
C HIS A 168 16.10 6.15 -8.90
N LEU A 169 17.36 5.76 -8.90
CA LEU A 169 18.26 5.99 -7.77
C LEU A 169 19.04 7.31 -7.90
N TRP A 170 19.40 7.69 -9.12
CA TRP A 170 20.22 8.86 -9.44
C TRP A 170 19.87 9.43 -10.83
N ASP A 171 20.36 10.64 -11.13
CA ASP A 171 19.99 11.40 -12.33
C ASP A 171 20.11 10.63 -13.66
N ALA A 172 21.05 9.69 -13.80
CA ALA A 172 21.15 8.90 -15.02
C ALA A 172 19.91 8.03 -15.26
N ASP A 173 19.39 7.38 -14.21
CA ASP A 173 18.18 6.57 -14.31
C ASP A 173 16.98 7.46 -14.67
N ALA A 174 16.89 8.67 -14.12
CA ALA A 174 15.80 9.59 -14.42
C ALA A 174 15.75 9.96 -15.92
N VAL A 175 16.91 10.10 -16.56
CA VAL A 175 17.00 10.30 -18.02
C VAL A 175 16.45 9.07 -18.75
N GLU A 176 16.92 7.88 -18.38
CA GLU A 176 16.49 6.63 -19.02
C GLU A 176 14.97 6.43 -18.89
N PHE A 177 14.41 6.67 -17.70
CA PHE A 177 12.96 6.60 -17.47
C PHE A 177 12.18 7.57 -18.34
N ILE A 178 12.62 8.82 -18.46
CA ILE A 178 11.92 9.80 -19.30
C ILE A 178 11.99 9.41 -20.78
N CYS A 179 13.16 8.99 -21.26
CA CYS A 179 13.36 8.56 -22.64
C CYS A 179 12.48 7.35 -22.95
N GLU A 180 12.48 6.36 -22.07
CA GLU A 180 11.74 5.12 -22.25
C GLU A 180 10.23 5.33 -22.13
N LEU A 181 9.80 6.18 -21.18
CA LEU A 181 8.41 6.59 -21.07
C LEU A 181 7.94 7.32 -22.34
N GLN A 182 8.73 8.25 -22.88
CA GLN A 182 8.40 8.93 -24.13
C GLN A 182 8.28 7.95 -25.31
N ARG A 183 9.11 6.90 -25.33
CA ARG A 183 9.11 5.86 -26.37
C ARG A 183 7.90 4.93 -26.26
N GLN A 184 7.54 4.49 -25.04
CA GLN A 184 6.47 3.52 -24.80
C GLN A 184 5.07 4.15 -24.72
N LEU A 185 4.93 5.42 -24.30
CA LEU A 185 3.64 6.08 -24.11
C LEU A 185 2.64 5.92 -25.27
N PRO A 186 3.03 6.00 -26.56
CA PRO A 186 2.11 5.78 -27.67
C PRO A 186 1.52 4.36 -27.73
N ALA A 187 2.21 3.36 -27.17
CA ALA A 187 1.74 1.98 -27.06
C ALA A 187 0.93 1.73 -25.78
N LEU A 188 1.15 2.52 -24.73
CA LEU A 188 0.42 2.47 -23.46
C LEU A 188 -0.83 3.36 -23.55
N ASN A 189 -1.88 2.85 -24.19
CA ASN A 189 -3.09 3.59 -24.52
C ASN A 189 -3.75 4.25 -23.31
N THR A 190 -3.90 3.51 -22.21
CA THR A 190 -4.61 3.94 -21.01
C THR A 190 -3.76 4.93 -20.23
N LEU A 191 -2.47 4.63 -20.04
CA LEU A 191 -1.53 5.56 -19.42
C LEU A 191 -1.42 6.87 -20.21
N GLY A 192 -1.17 6.77 -21.51
CA GLY A 192 -1.00 7.90 -22.42
C GLY A 192 -2.23 8.79 -22.45
N ARG A 193 -3.43 8.22 -22.56
CA ARG A 193 -4.68 8.99 -22.47
C ARG A 193 -4.86 9.63 -21.10
N THR A 194 -4.64 8.87 -20.02
CA THR A 194 -4.81 9.37 -18.65
C THR A 194 -3.93 10.58 -18.39
N LEU A 195 -2.65 10.53 -18.77
CA LEU A 195 -1.70 11.62 -18.57
C LEU A 195 -1.99 12.84 -19.47
N ALA A 196 -2.38 12.62 -20.73
CA ALA A 196 -2.66 13.71 -21.67
C ALA A 196 -3.99 14.42 -21.40
N GLU A 197 -4.97 13.72 -20.81
CA GLU A 197 -6.34 14.19 -20.66
C GLU A 197 -6.75 14.51 -19.22
N SER A 198 -5.87 14.35 -18.24
CA SER A 198 -6.18 14.67 -16.83
C SER A 198 -5.57 16.00 -16.39
N ASN A 199 -6.14 16.60 -15.35
CA ASN A 199 -5.48 17.71 -14.67
C ASN A 199 -4.45 17.11 -13.70
N LEU A 200 -3.20 17.51 -13.79
CA LEU A 200 -2.10 16.93 -13.01
C LEU A 200 -1.66 17.89 -11.91
N LEU A 201 -1.46 17.36 -10.69
CA LEU A 201 -0.92 18.10 -9.56
C LEU A 201 0.37 17.44 -9.07
N PHE A 202 1.50 18.08 -9.34
CA PHE A 202 2.81 17.66 -8.85
C PHE A 202 3.06 18.25 -7.47
N ILE A 203 3.48 17.42 -6.52
CA ILE A 203 3.79 17.84 -5.15
C ILE A 203 5.19 17.36 -4.80
N GLY A 204 6.13 18.28 -4.54
CA GLY A 204 7.49 17.96 -4.09
C GLY A 204 8.34 17.25 -5.16
N VAL A 205 8.29 17.72 -6.40
CA VAL A 205 9.14 17.21 -7.47
C VAL A 205 10.51 17.88 -7.37
N HIS A 206 11.28 17.46 -6.36
CA HIS A 206 12.68 17.80 -6.26
C HIS A 206 13.41 17.25 -7.49
N GLY A 207 13.89 18.13 -8.34
CA GLY A 207 14.67 17.77 -9.50
C GLY A 207 15.41 18.97 -10.03
N SER A 208 16.55 18.72 -10.68
CA SER A 208 17.14 19.70 -11.56
C SER A 208 16.08 20.17 -12.56
N ASP A 209 15.83 21.48 -12.63
CA ASP A 209 14.80 22.12 -13.43
C ASP A 209 14.64 21.55 -14.86
N TRP A 210 15.74 21.11 -15.49
CA TRP A 210 15.67 20.43 -16.80
C TRP A 210 14.87 19.11 -16.77
N LEU A 211 15.07 18.24 -15.78
CA LEU A 211 14.42 16.94 -15.69
C LEU A 211 12.90 17.09 -15.59
N VAL A 212 12.45 18.03 -14.76
CA VAL A 212 11.03 18.36 -14.62
C VAL A 212 10.49 18.85 -15.96
N ARG A 213 11.17 19.75 -16.67
CA ARG A 213 10.74 20.22 -18.00
C ARG A 213 10.56 19.07 -19.00
N PHE A 214 11.48 18.10 -19.05
CA PHE A 214 11.34 16.93 -19.91
C PHE A 214 10.19 16.04 -19.48
N LEU A 215 10.04 15.76 -18.18
CA LEU A 215 8.91 15.00 -17.65
C LEU A 215 7.58 15.65 -18.04
N LEU A 216 7.41 16.95 -17.79
CA LEU A 216 6.19 17.67 -18.18
C LEU A 216 5.94 17.60 -19.68
N ARG A 217 7.00 17.71 -20.50
CA ARG A 217 6.89 17.58 -21.97
C ARG A 217 6.46 16.18 -22.40
N THR A 218 7.00 15.15 -21.75
CA THR A 218 6.67 13.74 -22.00
C THR A 218 5.23 13.46 -21.63
N LEU A 219 4.79 13.85 -20.43
CA LEU A 219 3.43 13.62 -19.94
C LEU A 219 2.38 14.40 -20.75
N ARG A 220 2.70 15.65 -21.16
CA ARG A 220 1.82 16.46 -22.04
C ARG A 220 1.66 15.87 -23.44
N GLN A 221 2.63 15.08 -23.91
CA GLN A 221 2.70 14.52 -25.27
C GLN A 221 2.60 15.55 -26.42
N LYS A 222 2.63 16.85 -26.12
CA LYS A 222 2.54 17.95 -27.07
C LYS A 222 3.62 19.00 -26.76
N PRO A 223 4.12 19.72 -27.78
CA PRO A 223 5.00 20.86 -27.57
C PRO A 223 4.38 21.89 -26.61
N PHE A 224 5.20 22.55 -25.80
CA PHE A 224 4.75 23.61 -24.88
C PHE A 224 4.14 24.82 -25.61
N SER A 225 4.49 25.03 -26.87
CA SER A 225 3.88 26.06 -27.73
C SER A 225 2.42 25.79 -28.06
N VAL A 226 1.95 24.54 -27.91
CA VAL A 226 0.57 24.15 -28.16
C VAL A 226 -0.20 24.19 -26.85
N ALA A 227 -1.17 25.12 -26.77
CA ALA A 227 -2.06 25.21 -25.62
C ALA A 227 -2.88 23.92 -25.46
N THR A 228 -3.11 23.55 -24.21
CA THR A 228 -3.89 22.36 -23.81
C THR A 228 -5.09 22.79 -22.99
N LYS A 229 -6.12 21.94 -22.93
CA LYS A 229 -7.29 22.19 -22.08
C LYS A 229 -7.09 21.69 -20.64
N ARG A 230 -5.92 21.15 -20.33
CA ARG A 230 -5.62 20.47 -19.07
C ARG A 230 -4.64 21.30 -18.26
N ALA A 231 -4.94 21.43 -16.98
CA ALA A 231 -4.11 22.18 -16.06
C ALA A 231 -3.02 21.29 -15.47
N LEU A 232 -1.86 21.89 -15.26
CA LEU A 232 -0.71 21.30 -14.62
C LEU A 232 -0.29 22.20 -13.48
N PHE A 233 -0.37 21.69 -12.25
CA PHE A 233 0.02 22.40 -11.05
C PHE A 233 1.33 21.83 -10.51
N ILE A 234 2.24 22.69 -10.07
CA ILE A 234 3.50 22.29 -9.47
C ILE A 234 3.60 22.98 -8.12
N ALA A 235 3.56 22.22 -7.04
CA ALA A 235 3.81 22.69 -5.69
C ALA A 235 5.20 22.24 -5.24
N ASP A 236 6.12 23.19 -5.15
CA ASP A 236 7.49 22.95 -4.68
C ASP A 236 8.05 24.17 -3.94
N ALA A 237 9.07 23.95 -3.13
CA ALA A 237 9.75 24.99 -2.39
C ALA A 237 10.45 25.97 -3.34
N THR A 238 10.44 27.25 -2.96
CA THR A 238 11.04 28.34 -3.75
C THR A 238 12.54 28.14 -3.97
N ASP A 239 13.25 27.57 -2.98
CA ASP A 239 14.70 27.33 -3.08
C ASP A 239 15.04 26.23 -4.10
N SER A 240 14.11 25.30 -4.36
CA SER A 240 14.23 24.27 -5.40
C SER A 240 14.02 24.85 -6.81
N LEU A 241 13.23 25.91 -6.92
CA LEU A 241 12.80 26.53 -8.17
C LEU A 241 13.62 27.80 -8.43
N LYS A 242 14.72 27.67 -9.19
CA LYS A 242 15.50 28.84 -9.64
C LYS A 242 14.61 29.87 -10.36
N ASP A 243 14.96 31.14 -10.29
CA ASP A 243 14.22 32.25 -10.92
C ASP A 243 13.86 31.96 -12.39
N ASP A 244 14.79 31.36 -13.15
CA ASP A 244 14.59 30.97 -14.55
C ASP A 244 13.48 29.91 -14.75
N ALA A 245 13.32 28.98 -13.81
CA ALA A 245 12.28 27.96 -13.85
C ALA A 245 10.89 28.60 -13.67
N VAL A 246 10.78 29.48 -12.67
CA VAL A 246 9.53 30.23 -12.41
C VAL A 246 9.17 31.09 -13.60
N ILE A 247 10.14 31.81 -14.19
CA ILE A 247 9.94 32.60 -15.42
C ILE A 247 9.51 31.71 -16.58
N PHE A 248 10.14 30.55 -16.76
CA PHE A 248 9.78 29.61 -17.82
C PHE A 248 8.33 29.14 -17.67
N TYR A 249 7.93 28.63 -16.51
CA TYR A 249 6.56 28.12 -16.31
C TYR A 249 5.52 29.25 -16.32
N ASP A 250 5.84 30.41 -15.75
CA ASP A 250 5.00 31.60 -15.86
C ASP A 250 5.03 32.24 -17.25
N SER A 251 5.84 31.78 -18.20
CA SER A 251 5.66 32.14 -19.63
C SER A 251 4.62 31.23 -20.31
N LEU A 252 4.40 30.02 -19.78
CA LEU A 252 3.45 29.01 -20.28
C LEU A 252 2.01 29.23 -19.75
N ARG A 253 1.68 30.47 -19.34
CA ARG A 253 0.58 30.97 -18.46
C ARG A 253 -0.82 30.36 -18.56
N ARG A 254 -1.14 29.55 -19.55
CA ARG A 254 -2.49 28.99 -19.74
C ARG A 254 -2.65 27.59 -19.17
N ASP A 255 -1.56 26.82 -19.09
CA ASP A 255 -1.64 25.38 -18.80
C ASP A 255 -0.85 24.98 -17.56
N VAL A 256 0.20 25.72 -17.18
CA VAL A 256 1.08 25.40 -16.05
C VAL A 256 0.98 26.48 -14.99
N ALA A 257 0.79 26.09 -13.73
CA ALA A 257 0.76 26.97 -12.57
C ALA A 257 1.72 26.46 -11.49
N VAL A 258 2.68 27.30 -11.11
CA VAL A 258 3.64 27.00 -10.04
C VAL A 258 3.18 27.67 -8.75
N LEU A 259 3.16 26.89 -7.67
CA LEU A 259 2.84 27.28 -6.31
C LEU A 259 4.13 27.17 -5.49
N PRO A 260 4.87 28.28 -5.27
CA PRO A 260 6.11 28.29 -4.49
C PRO A 260 5.78 28.13 -3.01
N MET A 261 5.66 26.89 -2.56
CA MET A 261 5.28 26.51 -1.21
C MET A 261 5.98 25.20 -0.86
N ASP A 262 6.44 25.09 0.38
CA ASP A 262 6.93 23.83 0.94
C ASP A 262 5.95 22.66 0.61
N PRO A 263 6.44 21.55 0.01
CA PRO A 263 5.58 20.46 -0.45
C PRO A 263 4.72 19.84 0.65
N VAL A 264 5.27 19.69 1.86
CA VAL A 264 4.58 19.07 3.00
C VAL A 264 3.46 19.99 3.48
N ARG A 265 3.73 21.29 3.59
CA ARG A 265 2.72 22.32 3.91
C ARG A 265 1.63 22.41 2.84
N PHE A 266 2.02 22.36 1.57
CA PHE A 266 1.07 22.36 0.46
C PHE A 266 0.15 21.13 0.52
N ALA A 267 0.72 19.94 0.72
CA ALA A 267 -0.03 18.70 0.87
C ALA A 267 -1.03 18.78 2.03
N GLY A 268 -0.63 19.34 3.18
CA GLY A 268 -1.53 19.60 4.30
C GLY A 268 -2.72 20.48 3.91
N THR A 269 -2.46 21.61 3.24
CA THR A 269 -3.49 22.58 2.81
C THR A 269 -4.42 21.97 1.75
N PHE A 270 -3.85 21.18 0.83
CA PHE A 270 -4.60 20.41 -0.17
C PHE A 270 -5.54 19.39 0.49
N CYS A 271 -5.07 18.69 1.53
CA CYS A 271 -5.90 17.76 2.29
C CYS A 271 -7.01 18.48 3.06
N ASP A 272 -6.74 19.65 3.64
CA ASP A 272 -7.77 20.46 4.32
C ASP A 272 -8.88 20.90 3.35
N LEU A 273 -8.48 21.34 2.15
CA LEU A 273 -9.42 21.68 1.08
C LEU A 273 -10.26 20.47 0.68
N ALA A 274 -9.63 19.32 0.43
CA ALA A 274 -10.33 18.11 0.06
C ALA A 274 -11.33 17.67 1.16
N ALA A 275 -10.93 17.71 2.43
CA ALA A 275 -11.77 17.37 3.57
C ALA A 275 -12.98 18.31 3.72
N SER A 276 -12.84 19.58 3.33
CA SER A 276 -13.94 20.55 3.31
C SER A 276 -15.02 20.26 2.26
N LEU A 277 -14.64 19.58 1.17
CA LEU A 277 -15.54 19.20 0.08
C LEU A 277 -16.23 17.86 0.35
N GLU A 278 -15.48 16.88 0.83
CA GLU A 278 -15.98 15.56 1.21
C GLU A 278 -15.14 15.05 2.38
N PRO A 279 -15.76 14.54 3.46
CA PRO A 279 -15.03 14.02 4.61
C PRO A 279 -14.00 12.96 4.19
N PRO A 280 -12.79 12.97 4.78
CA PRO A 280 -11.77 11.98 4.45
C PRO A 280 -12.23 10.58 4.85
N LEU A 281 -11.63 9.56 4.24
CA LEU A 281 -11.77 8.19 4.74
C LEU A 281 -11.23 8.13 6.16
N ASP A 282 -12.10 7.70 7.06
CA ASP A 282 -11.73 7.32 8.41
C ASP A 282 -11.63 5.79 8.42
N PRO A 283 -10.42 5.22 8.61
CA PRO A 283 -10.21 3.78 8.72
C PRO A 283 -11.13 3.10 9.76
N GLY A 284 -11.62 3.86 10.75
CA GLY A 284 -12.57 3.40 11.77
C GLY A 284 -14.06 3.60 11.43
N ARG A 285 -14.40 4.29 10.33
CA ARG A 285 -15.79 4.66 10.01
C ARG A 285 -16.36 3.80 8.89
N ILE A 286 -17.03 2.72 9.28
CA ILE A 286 -17.90 1.96 8.38
C ILE A 286 -19.19 2.78 8.16
N PRO A 287 -19.62 3.07 6.93
CA PRO A 287 -20.90 3.74 6.69
C PRO A 287 -22.06 2.86 7.20
N GLY A 288 -22.68 3.27 8.31
CA GLY A 288 -23.89 2.63 8.86
C GLY A 288 -23.74 1.90 10.19
N VAL A 289 -22.58 1.94 10.86
CA VAL A 289 -22.41 1.34 12.20
C VAL A 289 -21.62 2.29 13.11
N ASP A 290 -22.31 2.92 14.07
CA ASP A 290 -21.70 3.64 15.20
C ASP A 290 -21.16 2.62 16.21
N VAL A 291 -19.96 2.08 15.95
CA VAL A 291 -19.17 1.42 16.99
C VAL A 291 -17.72 1.84 16.81
N THR A 292 -17.20 2.61 17.77
CA THR A 292 -15.78 2.92 17.91
C THR A 292 -15.00 1.62 18.11
N VAL A 293 -14.37 1.11 17.05
CA VAL A 293 -13.42 0.00 17.14
C VAL A 293 -12.03 0.62 17.35
N PRO A 294 -11.30 0.32 18.44
CA PRO A 294 -9.93 0.77 18.59
C PRO A 294 -9.06 0.09 17.53
N LEU A 295 -8.28 0.89 16.79
CA LEU A 295 -7.14 0.42 15.99
C LEU A 295 -6.18 -0.34 16.92
N MET A 296 -5.87 -1.60 16.59
CA MET A 296 -4.97 -2.44 17.39
C MET A 296 -3.83 -2.98 16.51
N GLU A 297 -2.65 -3.03 17.11
CA GLU A 297 -1.29 -3.21 16.55
C GLU A 297 -1.06 -4.43 15.63
N PRO A 298 0.04 -4.46 14.83
CA PRO A 298 0.30 -5.44 13.76
C PRO A 298 0.70 -6.86 14.21
N THR A 299 0.56 -7.21 15.49
CA THR A 299 0.96 -8.54 15.99
C THR A 299 -0.25 -9.30 16.53
N ALA A 300 -0.46 -10.53 16.02
CA ALA A 300 -1.56 -11.37 16.46
C ALA A 300 -1.43 -11.63 17.98
N PRO A 301 -2.42 -11.24 18.80
CA PRO A 301 -2.34 -11.47 20.24
C PRO A 301 -2.22 -12.96 20.55
N ASP A 302 -1.41 -13.32 21.54
CA ASP A 302 -1.24 -14.72 21.96
C ASP A 302 -2.59 -15.33 22.34
N GLY A 303 -2.87 -16.52 21.81
CA GLY A 303 -4.12 -17.23 22.05
C GLY A 303 -5.27 -16.82 21.12
N SER A 304 -5.04 -15.95 20.14
CA SER A 304 -6.04 -15.57 19.12
C SER A 304 -6.48 -16.74 18.23
N ILE A 305 -7.71 -16.66 17.70
CA ILE A 305 -8.25 -17.62 16.74
C ILE A 305 -7.81 -17.21 15.33
N PHE A 306 -7.09 -18.08 14.63
CA PHE A 306 -6.76 -17.92 13.21
C PHE A 306 -7.87 -18.52 12.33
N ILE A 307 -8.31 -17.81 11.29
CA ILE A 307 -9.35 -18.28 10.35
C ILE A 307 -8.76 -18.44 8.95
N SER A 308 -8.71 -19.68 8.47
CA SER A 308 -8.34 -20.03 7.09
C SER A 308 -9.59 -20.13 6.22
N TYR A 309 -9.66 -19.34 5.14
CA TYR A 309 -10.79 -19.31 4.21
C TYR A 309 -10.33 -19.23 2.74
N ALA A 310 -11.21 -19.42 1.76
CA ALA A 310 -10.89 -19.06 0.37
C ALA A 310 -11.28 -17.61 0.08
N HIS A 311 -10.56 -16.90 -0.79
CA HIS A 311 -10.88 -15.50 -1.12
C HIS A 311 -12.33 -15.29 -1.58
N SER A 312 -12.92 -16.24 -2.30
CA SER A 312 -14.33 -16.23 -2.72
C SER A 312 -15.33 -16.24 -1.55
N ASP A 313 -14.88 -16.70 -0.39
CA ASP A 313 -15.71 -16.94 0.79
C ASP A 313 -15.51 -15.84 1.85
N ALA A 314 -14.78 -14.77 1.50
CA ALA A 314 -14.41 -13.68 2.39
C ALA A 314 -15.63 -13.07 3.12
N ALA A 315 -16.74 -12.88 2.42
CA ALA A 315 -17.95 -12.32 3.01
C ALA A 315 -18.50 -13.20 4.16
N ALA A 316 -18.45 -14.53 4.01
CA ALA A 316 -18.87 -15.46 5.07
C ALA A 316 -17.83 -15.52 6.20
N ALA A 317 -16.54 -15.47 5.88
CA ALA A 317 -15.46 -15.44 6.87
C ALA A 317 -15.51 -14.17 7.75
N ILE A 318 -15.76 -13.00 7.16
CA ILE A 318 -15.92 -11.73 7.89
C ILE A 318 -17.12 -11.81 8.84
N LYS A 319 -18.27 -12.28 8.36
CA LYS A 319 -19.47 -12.44 9.20
C LYS A 319 -19.22 -13.41 10.37
N LEU A 320 -18.47 -14.48 10.12
CA LEU A 320 -18.06 -15.42 11.15
C LEU A 320 -17.15 -14.75 12.20
N VAL A 321 -16.18 -13.94 11.78
CA VAL A 321 -15.32 -13.15 12.68
C VAL A 321 -16.16 -12.23 13.57
N GLU A 322 -17.08 -11.47 12.99
CA GLU A 322 -17.98 -10.57 13.72
C GLU A 322 -18.76 -11.33 14.79
N ARG A 323 -19.30 -12.50 14.45
CA ARG A 323 -20.06 -13.35 15.38
C ARG A 323 -19.20 -13.91 16.50
N LEU A 324 -17.98 -14.35 16.20
CA LEU A 324 -17.05 -14.85 17.21
C LEU A 324 -16.60 -13.73 18.17
N ARG A 325 -16.30 -12.54 17.63
CA ARG A 325 -15.95 -11.36 18.43
C ARG A 325 -17.11 -10.89 19.30
N ALA A 326 -18.33 -10.89 18.78
CA ALA A 326 -19.54 -10.60 19.56
C ALA A 326 -19.76 -11.61 20.71
N GLY A 327 -19.34 -12.86 20.51
CA GLY A 327 -19.30 -13.89 21.55
C GLY A 327 -18.13 -13.80 22.53
N GLY A 328 -17.27 -12.77 22.42
CA GLY A 328 -16.13 -12.54 23.31
C GLY A 328 -14.85 -13.30 22.94
N CYS A 329 -14.73 -13.82 21.72
CA CYS A 329 -13.49 -14.45 21.24
C CYS A 329 -12.48 -13.41 20.72
N LEU A 330 -11.20 -13.61 21.02
CA LEU A 330 -10.09 -12.91 20.36
C LEU A 330 -9.83 -13.59 19.01
N VAL A 331 -10.11 -12.89 17.91
CA VAL A 331 -10.03 -13.45 16.54
C VAL A 331 -9.12 -12.58 15.69
N TRP A 332 -8.16 -13.23 15.02
CA TRP A 332 -7.26 -12.62 14.05
C TRP A 332 -7.61 -13.14 12.65
N LEU A 333 -7.85 -12.20 11.73
CA LEU A 333 -8.12 -12.47 10.32
C LEU A 333 -6.95 -11.89 9.53
N ASP A 334 -6.30 -12.73 8.74
CA ASP A 334 -5.25 -12.31 7.82
C ASP A 334 -5.89 -11.65 6.58
N ASP A 335 -5.95 -10.32 6.58
CA ASP A 335 -6.54 -9.51 5.49
C ASP A 335 -5.51 -9.19 4.38
N ASP A 336 -4.24 -9.59 4.54
CA ASP A 336 -3.10 -9.22 3.68
C ASP A 336 -2.76 -10.25 2.60
N ARG A 337 -3.76 -10.96 2.07
CA ARG A 337 -3.51 -12.07 1.11
C ARG A 337 -3.09 -11.66 -0.30
N LEU A 338 -2.75 -10.39 -0.56
CA LEU A 338 -2.28 -9.91 -1.87
C LEU A 338 -1.24 -8.79 -1.73
N VAL A 339 -0.08 -9.09 -1.14
CA VAL A 339 1.14 -8.27 -1.30
C VAL A 339 2.22 -9.15 -1.93
N CYS A 340 2.82 -8.68 -3.03
CA CYS A 340 4.01 -9.28 -3.63
C CYS A 340 5.22 -8.45 -3.20
N GLY A 341 6.21 -9.09 -2.56
CA GLY A 341 7.50 -8.46 -2.23
C GLY A 341 8.10 -8.82 -0.86
N ASP A 342 7.29 -9.24 0.11
CA ASP A 342 7.78 -9.65 1.44
C ASP A 342 7.80 -11.18 1.61
N ASN A 343 8.58 -11.64 2.59
CA ASN A 343 8.67 -13.03 3.05
C ASN A 343 7.39 -13.44 3.84
N PHE A 344 6.22 -13.22 3.23
CA PHE A 344 4.87 -13.44 3.78
C PHE A 344 4.68 -14.86 4.32
N GLU A 345 5.34 -15.84 3.71
CA GLU A 345 5.27 -17.24 4.13
C GLU A 345 5.77 -17.45 5.57
N ASN A 346 6.82 -16.73 6.00
CA ASN A 346 7.39 -16.89 7.34
C ASN A 346 6.51 -16.28 8.43
N ASN A 347 5.89 -15.13 8.15
CA ASN A 347 5.00 -14.46 9.11
C ASN A 347 3.71 -15.26 9.32
N LEU A 348 3.18 -15.86 8.25
CA LEU A 348 1.97 -16.68 8.34
C LEU A 348 2.24 -18.06 8.94
N GLU A 349 3.37 -18.68 8.60
CA GLU A 349 3.83 -19.90 9.26
C GLU A 349 4.04 -19.65 10.76
N ASP A 350 4.69 -18.55 11.16
CA ASP A 350 4.88 -18.21 12.56
C ASP A 350 3.55 -17.87 13.25
N ALA A 351 2.63 -17.17 12.61
CA ALA A 351 1.29 -16.93 13.15
C ALA A 351 0.53 -18.23 13.43
N VAL A 352 0.57 -19.19 12.49
CA VAL A 352 -0.12 -20.49 12.62
C VAL A 352 0.63 -21.46 13.53
N LYS A 353 1.96 -21.45 13.54
CA LYS A 353 2.79 -22.39 14.33
C LYS A 353 3.08 -21.92 15.75
N ARG A 354 3.18 -20.60 15.99
CA ARG A 354 3.63 -20.04 17.27
C ARG A 354 2.54 -19.26 18.00
N HIS A 355 1.76 -18.44 17.31
CA HIS A 355 0.90 -17.44 17.99
C HIS A 355 -0.59 -17.83 18.12
N CYS A 356 -1.16 -18.55 17.14
CA CYS A 356 -2.59 -18.83 17.20
C CYS A 356 -2.95 -19.82 18.32
N GLY A 357 -3.99 -19.52 19.09
CA GLY A 357 -4.50 -20.41 20.14
C GLY A 357 -5.40 -21.51 19.59
N PHE A 358 -6.19 -21.17 18.57
CA PHE A 358 -7.09 -22.06 17.84
C PHE A 358 -7.04 -21.77 16.34
N PHE A 359 -7.36 -22.77 15.53
CA PHE A 359 -7.41 -22.69 14.08
C PHE A 359 -8.80 -23.07 13.58
N ILE A 360 -9.44 -22.18 12.83
CA ILE A 360 -10.71 -22.42 12.15
C ILE A 360 -10.45 -22.63 10.67
N SER A 361 -10.93 -23.76 10.13
CA SER A 361 -10.95 -24.02 8.69
C SER A 361 -12.35 -23.77 8.14
N VAL A 362 -12.50 -22.72 7.33
CA VAL A 362 -13.72 -22.43 6.61
C VAL A 362 -13.78 -23.35 5.39
N ILE A 363 -14.88 -24.11 5.31
CA ILE A 363 -15.12 -25.14 4.31
C ILE A 363 -16.34 -24.75 3.48
N SER A 364 -16.13 -24.74 2.17
CA SER A 364 -17.11 -24.47 1.14
C SER A 364 -16.90 -25.40 -0.05
N GLU A 365 -17.86 -25.42 -0.99
CA GLU A 365 -17.71 -26.04 -2.28
C GLU A 365 -16.45 -25.56 -3.02
N THR A 366 -16.07 -24.28 -2.82
CA THR A 366 -14.87 -23.70 -3.43
C THR A 366 -13.60 -24.34 -2.87
N THR A 367 -13.53 -24.56 -1.56
CA THR A 367 -12.38 -25.23 -0.92
C THR A 367 -12.32 -26.73 -1.22
N GLU A 368 -13.46 -27.36 -1.48
CA GLU A 368 -13.57 -28.79 -1.81
C GLU A 368 -13.28 -29.09 -3.29
N LYS A 369 -13.56 -28.14 -4.20
CA LYS A 369 -13.28 -28.29 -5.64
C LYS A 369 -11.82 -28.02 -6.01
N ARG A 370 -11.09 -27.22 -5.22
CA ARG A 370 -9.70 -26.82 -5.52
C ARG A 370 -8.70 -27.75 -4.81
N GLY A 371 -8.03 -28.62 -5.56
CA GLY A 371 -7.02 -29.54 -5.04
C GLY A 371 -5.67 -28.88 -4.71
N GLU A 372 -5.33 -27.77 -5.36
CA GLU A 372 -4.13 -26.97 -5.09
C GLU A 372 -4.53 -25.53 -4.79
N ALA A 373 -4.29 -25.12 -3.55
CA ALA A 373 -4.56 -23.77 -3.07
C ALA A 373 -3.80 -23.52 -1.77
N TYR A 374 -3.50 -22.26 -1.50
CA TYR A 374 -2.65 -21.85 -0.38
C TYR A 374 -3.20 -22.25 1.01
N PHE A 375 -4.53 -22.28 1.19
CA PHE A 375 -5.16 -22.76 2.43
C PHE A 375 -4.85 -24.24 2.74
N HIS A 376 -4.48 -25.07 1.77
CA HIS A 376 -4.03 -26.44 2.03
C HIS A 376 -2.67 -26.47 2.75
N LYS A 377 -1.81 -25.47 2.51
CA LYS A 377 -0.52 -25.29 3.20
C LYS A 377 -0.76 -24.84 4.65
N GLU A 378 -1.65 -23.89 4.88
CA GLU A 378 -2.07 -23.45 6.22
C GLU A 378 -2.69 -24.57 7.06
N ARG A 379 -3.60 -25.36 6.46
CA ARG A 379 -4.22 -26.53 7.12
C ARG A 379 -3.19 -27.61 7.44
N ARG A 380 -2.15 -27.76 6.61
CA ARG A 380 -1.02 -28.66 6.89
C ARG A 380 -0.19 -28.16 8.08
N TRP A 381 0.13 -26.87 8.16
CA TRP A 381 0.81 -26.30 9.32
C TRP A 381 0.00 -26.46 10.61
N ALA A 382 -1.32 -26.28 10.53
CA ALA A 382 -2.20 -26.55 11.67
C ALA A 382 -2.17 -28.02 12.10
N ALA A 383 -2.13 -28.96 11.14
CA ALA A 383 -1.99 -30.39 11.42
C ALA A 383 -0.63 -30.73 12.07
N GLU A 384 0.47 -30.16 11.57
CA GLU A 384 1.81 -30.30 12.14
C GLU A 384 1.86 -29.79 13.59
N ARG A 385 1.28 -28.61 13.84
CA ARG A 385 1.21 -28.05 15.20
C ARG A 385 0.35 -28.89 16.13
N SER A 386 -0.78 -29.40 15.64
CA SER A 386 -1.69 -30.23 16.44
C SER A 386 -1.03 -31.51 16.95
N ALA A 387 -0.03 -32.05 16.24
CA ALA A 387 0.73 -33.22 16.69
C ALA A 387 1.56 -32.95 17.95
N SER A 388 1.84 -31.68 18.27
CA SER A 388 2.56 -31.26 19.47
C SER A 388 1.64 -31.04 20.68
N PHE A 389 0.32 -31.25 20.54
CA PHE A 389 -0.65 -31.15 21.62
C PHE A 389 -1.11 -32.53 22.10
N ALA A 390 -1.49 -32.63 23.38
CA ALA A 390 -2.17 -33.83 23.88
C ALA A 390 -3.46 -34.05 23.09
N GLU A 391 -3.83 -35.31 22.81
CA GLU A 391 -5.03 -35.68 22.02
C GLU A 391 -6.33 -35.06 22.55
N THR A 392 -6.37 -34.70 23.83
CA THR A 392 -7.52 -34.09 24.50
C THR A 392 -7.61 -32.57 24.35
N ARG A 393 -6.61 -31.90 23.75
CA ARG A 393 -6.60 -30.43 23.59
C ARG A 393 -7.25 -30.04 22.26
N PRO A 394 -8.40 -29.32 22.27
CA PRO A 394 -9.00 -28.83 21.04
C PRO A 394 -8.13 -27.70 20.45
N PHE A 395 -7.82 -27.79 19.16
CA PHE A 395 -7.05 -26.79 18.41
C PHE A 395 -7.68 -26.46 17.06
N TYR A 396 -8.20 -27.47 16.36
CA TYR A 396 -8.72 -27.34 15.00
C TYR A 396 -10.26 -27.40 14.97
N PHE A 397 -10.89 -26.46 14.29
CA PHE A 397 -12.34 -26.31 14.20
C PHE A 397 -12.79 -26.17 12.74
N PRO A 398 -13.31 -27.23 12.11
CA PRO A 398 -13.87 -27.16 10.77
C PRO A 398 -15.27 -26.52 10.79
N ILE A 399 -15.51 -25.55 9.90
CA ILE A 399 -16.79 -24.84 9.78
C ILE A 399 -17.27 -24.87 8.33
N VAL A 400 -18.45 -25.46 8.10
CA VAL A 400 -19.08 -25.53 6.77
C VAL A 400 -20.01 -24.34 6.58
N ILE A 401 -19.75 -23.54 5.55
CA ILE A 401 -20.50 -22.29 5.29
C ILE A 401 -21.54 -22.38 4.17
N ASP A 402 -21.66 -23.53 3.51
CA ASP A 402 -22.61 -23.76 2.42
C ASP A 402 -23.20 -25.19 2.44
N GLY A 403 -23.76 -25.63 1.30
CA GLY A 403 -24.37 -26.95 1.12
C GLY A 403 -23.39 -28.12 1.11
N THR A 404 -22.10 -27.92 1.37
CA THR A 404 -21.09 -28.99 1.39
C THR A 404 -21.51 -30.14 2.30
N SER A 405 -21.43 -31.35 1.75
CA SER A 405 -21.85 -32.60 2.39
C SER A 405 -20.65 -33.42 2.86
N SER A 406 -20.88 -34.24 3.89
CA SER A 406 -19.88 -35.18 4.41
C SER A 406 -19.76 -36.41 3.48
N PRO A 407 -18.58 -37.00 3.27
CA PRO A 407 -17.29 -36.66 3.90
C PRO A 407 -16.56 -35.49 3.21
N LEU A 408 -15.89 -34.68 4.03
CA LEU A 408 -14.98 -33.62 3.59
C LEU A 408 -13.76 -34.25 2.92
N ARG A 409 -13.44 -33.83 1.69
CA ARG A 409 -12.45 -34.48 0.83
C ARG A 409 -11.04 -33.97 1.05
N ASN A 410 -10.90 -32.66 1.28
CA ASN A 410 -9.59 -32.01 1.26
C ASN A 410 -9.07 -31.61 2.65
N GLU A 411 -9.77 -31.98 3.73
CA GLU A 411 -9.29 -31.75 5.09
C GLU A 411 -8.15 -32.72 5.47
N PRO A 412 -7.18 -32.30 6.30
CA PRO A 412 -6.12 -33.19 6.77
C PRO A 412 -6.67 -34.44 7.46
N ARG A 413 -6.17 -35.62 7.09
CA ARG A 413 -6.67 -36.92 7.60
C ARG A 413 -6.64 -37.05 9.13
N VAL A 414 -5.72 -36.35 9.80
CA VAL A 414 -5.61 -36.31 11.27
C VAL A 414 -6.88 -35.74 11.93
N PHE A 415 -7.65 -34.92 11.21
CA PHE A 415 -8.90 -34.31 11.68
C PHE A 415 -10.15 -35.03 11.17
N SER A 416 -10.02 -36.20 10.54
CA SER A 416 -11.15 -36.98 9.98
C SER A 416 -12.21 -37.43 11.00
N LYS A 417 -11.87 -37.40 12.30
CA LYS A 417 -12.77 -37.75 13.42
C LYS A 417 -13.31 -36.54 14.18
N ILE A 418 -13.02 -35.31 13.74
CA ILE A 418 -13.49 -34.07 14.36
C ILE A 418 -14.83 -33.68 13.73
N ASP A 419 -15.83 -33.39 14.56
CA ASP A 419 -17.13 -32.85 14.11
C ASP A 419 -16.98 -31.41 13.60
N PHE A 420 -17.80 -31.05 12.60
CA PHE A 420 -17.83 -29.70 12.02
C PHE A 420 -19.08 -28.92 12.42
N GLU A 421 -18.94 -27.61 12.56
CA GLU A 421 -20.06 -26.69 12.74
C GLU A 421 -20.65 -26.31 11.38
N ARG A 422 -21.98 -26.13 11.31
CA ARG A 422 -22.63 -25.54 10.14
C ARG A 422 -22.97 -24.08 10.41
N ALA A 423 -22.34 -23.18 9.65
CA ALA A 423 -22.52 -21.75 9.75
C ALA A 423 -22.85 -21.17 8.37
N PRO A 424 -24.06 -21.43 7.81
CA PRO A 424 -24.41 -21.02 6.46
C PRO A 424 -24.22 -19.51 6.28
N GLY A 425 -23.42 -19.13 5.27
CA GLY A 425 -23.05 -17.74 5.01
C GLY A 425 -22.32 -17.04 6.15
N GLY A 426 -21.65 -17.78 7.05
CA GLY A 426 -20.91 -17.24 8.20
C GLY A 426 -21.72 -17.09 9.49
N ALA A 427 -22.99 -17.53 9.50
CA ALA A 427 -23.86 -17.42 10.68
C ALA A 427 -23.61 -18.56 11.69
N ALA A 428 -22.51 -18.49 12.44
CA ALA A 428 -22.23 -19.44 13.52
C ALA A 428 -23.24 -19.33 14.68
N SER A 429 -23.55 -20.47 15.30
CA SER A 429 -24.47 -20.55 16.43
C SER A 429 -23.91 -19.86 17.69
N ASP A 430 -24.79 -19.29 18.53
CA ASP A 430 -24.36 -18.66 19.80
C ASP A 430 -23.63 -19.67 20.70
N ALA A 431 -24.16 -20.90 20.79
CA ALA A 431 -23.55 -21.98 21.57
C ALA A 431 -22.10 -22.30 21.12
N PHE A 432 -21.82 -22.24 19.82
CA PHE A 432 -20.47 -22.45 19.29
C PHE A 432 -19.54 -21.30 19.67
N CYS A 433 -19.98 -20.05 19.50
CA CYS A 433 -19.20 -18.87 19.89
C CYS A 433 -18.90 -18.86 21.39
N GLU A 434 -19.89 -19.13 22.24
CA GLU A 434 -19.74 -19.20 23.70
C GLU A 434 -18.74 -20.29 24.11
N ARG A 435 -18.83 -21.48 23.49
CA ARG A 435 -17.89 -22.57 23.72
C ARG A 435 -16.45 -22.19 23.38
N LEU A 436 -16.22 -21.53 22.24
CA LEU A 436 -14.88 -21.09 21.84
C LEU A 436 -14.32 -20.03 22.79
N ALA A 437 -15.15 -19.06 23.20
CA ALA A 437 -14.76 -18.04 24.17
C ALA A 437 -14.40 -18.66 25.53
N GLU A 438 -15.18 -19.65 26.00
CA GLU A 438 -14.87 -20.38 27.24
C GLU A 438 -13.56 -21.17 27.13
N LEU A 439 -13.33 -21.87 26.01
CA LEU A 439 -12.09 -22.60 25.75
C LEU A 439 -10.88 -21.65 25.70
N GLN A 440 -11.02 -20.51 25.04
CA GLN A 440 -9.96 -19.51 24.93
C GLN A 440 -9.59 -18.96 26.31
N ARG A 441 -10.60 -18.65 27.12
CA ARG A 441 -10.42 -18.20 28.51
C ARG A 441 -9.72 -19.26 29.35
N LYS A 442 -10.15 -20.52 29.29
CA LYS A 442 -9.54 -21.61 30.09
C LYS A 442 -8.08 -21.89 29.73
N LEU A 443 -7.70 -21.74 28.46
CA LEU A 443 -6.37 -22.10 27.97
C LEU A 443 -5.38 -20.93 27.93
N PHE A 444 -5.85 -19.69 27.83
CA PHE A 444 -5.00 -18.53 27.58
C PHE A 444 -5.19 -17.36 28.57
N THR A 445 -6.02 -17.48 29.61
CA THR A 445 -6.03 -16.51 30.72
C THR A 445 -4.86 -16.81 31.67
N PRO A 446 -4.07 -15.81 32.11
CA PRO A 446 -3.01 -16.04 33.09
C PRO A 446 -3.60 -16.61 34.38
N ARG A 447 -3.02 -17.72 34.87
CA ARG A 447 -3.29 -18.20 36.23
C ARG A 447 -2.82 -17.12 37.20
N THR A 448 -3.75 -16.37 37.79
CA THR A 448 -3.47 -15.68 39.05
C THR A 448 -3.10 -16.76 40.07
N THR A 449 -1.82 -16.81 40.41
CA THR A 449 -1.31 -17.64 41.49
C THR A 449 -1.84 -17.06 42.81
N PRO A 450 -2.34 -17.89 43.74
CA PRO A 450 -2.73 -17.41 45.06
C PRO A 450 -1.52 -16.92 45.87
#